data_AF-A0A8S4SQS0-F1
#
_entry.id   AF-A0A8S4SQS0-F1
#
_cell.length_a   1.000
_cell.length_b   1.000
_cell.length_c   1.000
_cell.angle_alpha   90.00
_cell.angle_beta   90.00
_cell.angle_gamma   90.00
#
_symmetry.space_group_name_H-M   'P 1'
#
loop_
_entity.id
_entity.type
_entity.pdbx_description
1 polymer ?
#
loop_
_entity_poly.entity_id
_entity_poly.type
_entity_poly.pdbx_seq_one_letter_code
_entity_poly.pdbx_strand_id
1 'polypeptide(L)'
;MYEVHAAGQEPPATLRAAERLNEQRSVAILEELGITQRLSSIVQARILSFFGHVSRRDNDSIERLVVQGRIEGTRSRGRLRDLVQRLQWLSPYMSVLRQAAAREEWRRIVKRATTPK
;
A
#
# COMPACT_ATOMS: atom_id res chain seq x y z
N MET A 1 27.88 2.04 31.50
CA MET A 1 28.13 2.58 30.15
C MET A 1 27.92 1.41 29.19
N TYR A 2 26.72 1.26 28.64
CA TYR A 2 26.42 0.20 27.68
C TYR A 2 26.70 0.74 26.29
N GLU A 3 27.75 0.25 25.64
CA GLU A 3 28.04 0.59 24.25
C GLU A 3 27.03 -0.10 23.33
N VAL A 4 26.23 0.72 22.66
CA VAL A 4 25.33 0.32 21.58
C VAL A 4 26.15 0.33 20.30
N HIS A 5 26.80 -0.79 19.97
CA HIS A 5 27.41 -1.01 18.65
C HIS A 5 27.10 -2.41 18.14
N ALA A 6 25.94 -2.56 17.51
CA ALA A 6 25.63 -3.69 16.64
C ALA A 6 24.79 -3.24 15.43
N ALA A 7 25.25 -2.18 14.76
CA ALA A 7 24.77 -1.81 13.44
C ALA A 7 25.89 -2.10 12.44
N GLY A 8 25.88 -3.28 11.83
CA GLY A 8 26.81 -3.60 10.73
C GLY A 8 27.30 -5.04 10.61
N GLN A 9 26.92 -5.97 11.50
CA GLN A 9 27.35 -7.36 11.35
C GLN A 9 26.45 -8.10 10.35
N GLU A 10 26.94 -8.19 9.12
CA GLU A 10 26.43 -9.03 8.04
C GLU A 10 26.04 -10.43 8.58
N PRO A 11 24.81 -10.93 8.33
CA PRO A 11 24.32 -12.15 8.96
C PRO A 11 25.22 -13.35 8.59
N PRO A 12 25.48 -14.26 9.54
CA PRO A 12 26.32 -15.43 9.30
C PRO A 12 25.81 -16.24 8.11
N ALA A 13 26.74 -16.82 7.35
CA ALA A 13 26.44 -17.51 6.09
C ALA A 13 25.37 -18.61 6.22
N THR A 14 25.29 -19.24 7.39
CA THR A 14 24.28 -20.26 7.72
C THR A 14 22.86 -19.71 7.75
N LEU A 15 22.64 -18.50 8.27
CA LEU A 15 21.32 -17.86 8.27
C LEU A 15 20.87 -17.49 6.86
N ARG A 16 21.78 -16.97 6.02
CA ARG A 16 21.45 -16.66 4.61
C ARG A 16 21.09 -17.91 3.81
N ALA A 17 21.80 -19.02 4.06
CA ALA A 17 21.48 -20.29 3.43
C ALA A 17 20.09 -20.78 3.84
N ALA A 18 19.73 -20.66 5.13
CA ALA A 18 18.41 -21.00 5.63
C ALA A 18 17.30 -20.08 5.07
N GLU A 19 17.55 -18.78 4.96
CA GLU A 19 16.64 -17.81 4.34
C GLU A 19 16.36 -18.15 2.88
N ARG A 20 17.40 -18.43 2.09
CA ARG A 20 17.26 -18.86 0.68
C ARG A 20 16.45 -20.14 0.55
N LEU A 21 16.70 -21.11 1.42
CA LEU A 21 15.97 -22.39 1.44
C LEU A 21 14.49 -22.19 1.79
N ASN A 22 14.21 -21.28 2.72
CA ASN A 22 12.85 -20.90 3.09
C ASN A 22 12.13 -20.16 1.95
N GLU A 23 12.81 -19.26 1.26
CA GLU A 23 12.28 -18.58 0.07
C GLU A 23 11.95 -19.57 -1.05
N GLN A 24 12.88 -20.47 -1.38
CA GLN A 24 12.69 -21.51 -2.39
C GLN A 24 11.51 -22.43 -2.05
N ARG A 25 11.42 -22.88 -0.79
CA ARG A 25 10.31 -23.73 -0.33
C ARG A 25 8.97 -23.01 -0.39
N SER A 26 8.94 -21.73 -0.02
CA SER A 26 7.72 -20.92 -0.09
C SER A 26 7.24 -20.76 -1.53
N VAL A 27 8.15 -20.56 -2.50
CA VAL A 27 7.80 -20.50 -3.92
C VAL A 27 7.24 -21.85 -4.40
N ALA A 28 7.92 -22.96 -4.09
CA ALA A 28 7.48 -24.29 -4.49
C ALA A 28 6.08 -24.64 -3.94
N ILE A 29 5.78 -24.29 -2.68
CA ILE A 29 4.46 -24.49 -2.08
C ILE A 29 3.39 -23.66 -2.81
N LEU A 30 3.70 -22.41 -3.17
CA LEU A 30 2.75 -21.56 -3.89
C LEU A 30 2.45 -22.11 -5.30
N GLU A 31 3.46 -22.67 -5.98
CA GLU A 31 3.31 -23.33 -7.28
C GLU A 31 2.49 -24.61 -7.17
N GLU A 32 2.79 -25.48 -6.19
CA GLU A 32 2.07 -26.73 -5.95
C GLU A 32 0.60 -26.49 -5.61
N LEU A 33 0.31 -25.46 -4.80
CA LEU A 33 -1.06 -25.07 -4.44
C LEU A 33 -1.78 -24.29 -5.56
N GLY A 34 -1.12 -24.00 -6.68
CA GLY A 34 -1.70 -23.25 -7.80
C GLY A 34 -2.13 -21.83 -7.44
N ILE A 35 -1.51 -21.20 -6.43
CA ILE A 35 -1.89 -19.86 -5.98
C ILE A 35 -1.37 -18.82 -6.95
N THR A 36 -2.23 -18.42 -7.89
CA THR A 36 -1.90 -17.42 -8.93
C THR A 36 -1.96 -15.98 -8.44
N GLN A 37 -2.70 -15.70 -7.35
CA GLN A 37 -2.81 -14.38 -6.74
C GLN A 37 -2.84 -14.45 -5.22
N ARG A 38 -2.04 -13.60 -4.58
CA ARG A 38 -2.08 -13.44 -3.12
C ARG A 38 -3.35 -12.69 -2.71
N LEU A 39 -4.01 -13.16 -1.65
CA LEU A 39 -5.19 -12.49 -1.07
C LEU A 39 -4.90 -11.01 -0.72
N SER A 40 -3.69 -10.74 -0.21
CA SER A 40 -3.25 -9.37 0.09
C SER A 40 -3.26 -8.47 -1.16
N SER A 41 -2.80 -8.97 -2.30
CA SER A 41 -2.84 -8.26 -3.59
C SER A 41 -4.28 -7.96 -4.02
N ILE A 42 -5.20 -8.90 -3.83
CA ILE A 42 -6.63 -8.73 -4.14
C ILE A 42 -7.25 -7.66 -3.22
N VAL A 43 -7.02 -7.74 -1.92
CA VAL A 43 -7.53 -6.77 -0.94
C VAL A 43 -6.99 -5.38 -1.23
N GLN A 44 -5.69 -5.24 -1.49
CA GLN A 44 -5.07 -3.98 -1.88
C GLN A 44 -5.69 -3.41 -3.17
N ALA A 45 -5.91 -4.24 -4.20
CA ALA A 45 -6.55 -3.81 -5.43
C ALA A 45 -7.95 -3.23 -5.19
N ARG A 46 -8.73 -3.87 -4.31
CA ARG A 46 -10.08 -3.40 -3.94
C ARG A 46 -10.04 -2.07 -3.19
N ILE A 47 -9.16 -1.93 -2.20
CA ILE A 47 -8.98 -0.68 -1.44
C ILE A 47 -8.63 0.47 -2.39
N LEU A 48 -7.67 0.26 -3.29
CA LEU A 48 -7.25 1.29 -4.24
C LEU A 48 -8.33 1.61 -5.26
N SER A 49 -9.05 0.62 -5.74
CA SER A 49 -10.18 0.83 -6.67
C SER A 49 -11.28 1.67 -6.03
N PHE A 50 -11.65 1.34 -4.79
CA PHE A 50 -12.62 2.11 -4.01
C PHE A 50 -12.14 3.54 -3.76
N PHE A 51 -10.88 3.71 -3.34
CA PHE A 51 -10.29 5.03 -3.09
C PHE A 51 -10.32 5.93 -4.33
N GLY A 52 -9.92 5.39 -5.48
CA GLY A 52 -9.97 6.11 -6.74
C GLY A 52 -11.40 6.48 -7.15
N HIS A 53 -12.34 5.54 -7.01
CA HIS A 53 -13.76 5.76 -7.30
C HIS A 53 -14.35 6.90 -6.47
N VAL A 54 -14.16 6.83 -5.16
CA VAL A 54 -14.65 7.84 -4.21
C VAL A 54 -13.98 9.20 -4.42
N SER A 55 -12.69 9.22 -4.78
CA SER A 55 -11.97 10.48 -4.98
C SER A 55 -12.44 11.31 -6.17
N ARG A 56 -13.20 10.71 -7.10
CA ARG A 56 -13.75 11.39 -8.28
C ARG A 56 -15.23 11.76 -8.14
N ARG A 57 -15.85 11.46 -7.00
CA ARG A 57 -17.23 11.89 -6.73
C ARG A 57 -17.27 13.39 -6.39
N ASP A 58 -18.44 13.98 -6.55
CA ASP A 58 -18.70 15.37 -6.20
C ASP A 58 -18.40 15.67 -4.73
N ASN A 59 -18.20 16.94 -4.41
CA ASN A 59 -17.80 17.39 -3.08
C ASN A 59 -18.85 17.10 -2.00
N ASP A 60 -20.10 16.87 -2.39
CA ASP A 60 -21.21 16.53 -1.49
C ASP A 60 -21.26 15.02 -1.15
N SER A 61 -20.35 14.21 -1.71
CA SER A 61 -20.25 12.79 -1.39
C SER A 61 -19.72 12.58 0.02
N ILE A 62 -20.57 12.02 0.88
CA ILE A 62 -20.22 11.61 2.24
C ILE A 62 -19.06 10.60 2.21
N GLU A 63 -19.04 9.67 1.25
CA GLU A 63 -17.96 8.69 1.13
C GLU A 63 -16.62 9.38 0.85
N ARG A 64 -16.61 10.42 0.01
CA ARG A 64 -15.40 11.21 -0.28
C ARG A 64 -14.93 11.96 0.95
N LEU A 65 -15.84 12.55 1.71
CA LEU A 65 -15.52 13.19 2.97
C LEU A 65 -14.92 12.21 3.98
N VAL A 66 -15.52 11.03 4.16
CA VAL A 66 -15.04 10.02 5.11
C VAL A 66 -13.65 9.50 4.71
N VAL A 67 -13.42 9.26 3.42
CA VAL A 67 -12.16 8.72 2.91
C VAL A 67 -11.03 9.76 2.91
N GLN A 68 -11.32 11.01 2.52
CA GLN A 68 -10.31 12.06 2.38
C GLN A 68 -10.12 12.88 3.66
N GLY A 69 -11.11 12.90 4.54
CA GLY A 69 -11.13 13.71 5.77
C GLY A 69 -11.15 15.22 5.52
N ARG A 70 -11.45 15.65 4.29
CA ARG A 70 -11.41 17.06 3.88
C ARG A 70 -12.81 17.55 3.52
N ILE A 71 -13.26 18.58 4.23
CA ILE A 71 -14.37 19.45 3.83
C ILE A 71 -13.72 20.61 3.06
N GLU A 72 -14.13 20.87 1.82
CA GLU A 72 -13.71 22.09 1.12
C GLU A 72 -14.30 23.32 1.83
N GLY A 73 -13.45 24.29 2.19
CA GLY A 73 -13.88 25.55 2.81
C GLY A 73 -13.46 25.78 4.27
N THR A 74 -13.12 24.74 5.04
CA THR A 74 -12.75 24.92 6.47
C THR A 74 -11.48 24.14 6.81
N ARG A 75 -10.52 24.78 7.50
CA ARG A 75 -9.37 24.10 8.10
C ARG A 75 -9.87 23.15 9.20
N SER A 76 -10.15 21.90 8.85
CA SER A 76 -10.51 20.88 9.83
C SER A 76 -9.28 20.50 10.67
N ARG A 77 -9.22 21.03 11.90
CA ARG A 77 -8.36 20.49 12.95
C ARG A 77 -8.97 19.18 13.44
N GLY A 78 -8.24 18.09 13.23
CA GLY A 78 -8.36 16.86 14.01
C GLY A 78 -9.59 15.99 13.75
N ARG A 79 -9.72 15.37 12.56
CA ARG A 79 -10.24 13.99 12.48
C ARG A 79 -9.94 13.27 11.16
N LEU A 80 -9.43 12.05 11.35
CA LEU A 80 -9.27 10.88 10.47
C LEU A 80 -8.77 11.11 9.04
N ARG A 81 -7.46 11.34 8.94
CA ARG A 81 -6.65 11.22 7.72
C ARG A 81 -6.29 9.76 7.38
N ASP A 82 -7.01 8.76 7.89
CA ASP A 82 -6.42 7.42 8.04
C ASP A 82 -6.14 6.75 6.69
N LEU A 83 -7.09 6.73 5.74
CA LEU A 83 -6.87 6.04 4.47
C LEU A 83 -5.86 6.76 3.56
N VAL A 84 -5.93 8.09 3.42
CA VAL A 84 -4.94 8.83 2.62
C VAL A 84 -3.54 8.75 3.24
N GLN A 85 -3.43 8.80 4.58
CA GLN A 85 -2.15 8.61 5.28
C GLN A 85 -1.59 7.19 5.05
N ARG A 86 -2.46 6.18 5.13
CA ARG A 86 -2.12 4.77 4.82
C ARG A 86 -1.74 4.54 3.37
N LEU A 87 -2.05 5.44 2.45
CA LEU A 87 -1.66 5.36 1.05
C LEU A 87 -0.40 6.21 0.73
N GLN A 88 0.21 6.86 1.71
CA GLN A 88 1.42 7.68 1.49
C GLN A 88 2.63 6.88 0.97
N TRP A 89 2.68 5.57 1.22
CA TRP A 89 3.71 4.68 0.65
C TRP A 89 3.62 4.59 -0.88
N LEU A 90 2.47 4.94 -1.48
CA LEU A 90 2.35 5.03 -2.94
C LEU A 90 2.95 6.32 -3.49
N SER A 91 2.74 7.44 -2.78
CA SER A 91 3.14 8.78 -3.21
C SER A 91 2.85 9.82 -2.10
N PRO A 92 3.50 11.01 -2.08
CA PRO A 92 3.17 12.07 -1.11
C PRO A 92 1.67 12.45 -1.10
N TYR A 93 1.10 12.79 0.06
CA TYR A 93 -0.36 13.03 0.27
C TYR A 93 -1.08 13.81 -0.86
N MET A 94 -0.52 14.93 -1.31
CA MET A 94 -1.13 15.80 -2.35
C MET A 94 -1.01 15.24 -3.78
N SER A 95 -0.12 14.28 -3.99
CA SER A 95 0.02 13.59 -5.26
C SER A 95 -0.94 12.41 -5.38
N VAL A 96 -1.26 11.70 -4.29
CA VAL A 96 -2.20 10.56 -4.31
C VAL A 96 -3.61 11.01 -4.69
N LEU A 97 -4.09 12.13 -4.14
CA LEU A 97 -5.42 12.66 -4.50
C LEU A 97 -5.51 13.11 -5.97
N ARG A 98 -4.46 13.79 -6.47
CA ARG A 98 -4.37 14.21 -7.88
C ARG A 98 -4.28 13.01 -8.82
N GLN A 99 -3.46 12.03 -8.48
CA GLN A 99 -3.32 10.77 -9.22
C GLN A 99 -4.63 9.98 -9.22
N ALA A 100 -5.36 9.96 -8.10
CA ALA A 100 -6.67 9.31 -8.01
C ALA A 100 -7.75 10.01 -8.83
N ALA A 101 -7.66 11.33 -9.00
CA ALA A 101 -8.53 12.08 -9.90
C ALA A 101 -8.32 11.68 -11.37
N ALA A 102 -7.07 11.43 -11.78
CA ALA A 102 -6.72 10.97 -13.12
C ALA A 102 -6.93 9.45 -13.27
N ARG A 103 -8.05 9.04 -13.91
CA ARG A 103 -8.47 7.63 -14.01
C ARG A 103 -7.40 6.69 -14.58
N GLU A 104 -6.75 7.09 -15.68
CA GLU A 104 -5.74 6.25 -16.35
C GLU A 104 -4.43 6.16 -15.55
N GLU A 105 -4.05 7.24 -14.89
CA GLU A 105 -2.88 7.26 -14.00
C GLU A 105 -3.12 6.39 -12.76
N TRP A 106 -4.31 6.50 -12.16
CA TRP A 106 -4.70 5.66 -11.04
C TRP A 106 -4.67 4.17 -11.39
N ARG A 107 -5.22 3.77 -12.54
CA ARG A 107 -5.17 2.36 -12.98
C ARG A 107 -3.75 1.83 -13.10
N ARG A 108 -2.82 2.64 -13.62
CA ARG A 108 -1.39 2.27 -13.69
C ARG A 108 -0.78 2.07 -12.30
N ILE A 109 -1.09 2.95 -11.35
CA ILE A 109 -0.62 2.85 -9.96
C ILE A 109 -1.18 1.59 -9.29
N VAL A 110 -2.49 1.32 -9.41
CA VAL A 110 -3.11 0.12 -8.86
C VAL A 110 -2.45 -1.12 -9.42
N LYS A 111 -2.31 -1.21 -10.76
CA LYS A 111 -1.66 -2.36 -11.41
C LYS A 111 -0.24 -2.56 -10.85
N ARG A 112 0.57 -1.51 -10.76
CA ARG A 112 1.94 -1.60 -10.21
C ARG A 112 1.97 -2.06 -8.75
N ALA A 113 1.05 -1.58 -7.94
CA ALA A 113 0.98 -1.91 -6.52
C ALA A 113 0.50 -3.34 -6.24
N THR A 114 -0.32 -3.91 -7.13
CA THR A 114 -0.99 -5.20 -6.90
C THR A 114 -0.42 -6.33 -7.75
N THR A 115 0.46 -6.03 -8.72
CA THR A 115 1.13 -7.06 -9.50
C THR A 115 2.07 -7.84 -8.57
N PRO A 116 1.93 -9.18 -8.47
CA PRO A 116 2.86 -9.98 -7.69
C PRO A 116 4.27 -9.81 -8.23
N LYS A 117 5.24 -9.56 -7.33
CA LYS A 117 6.67 -9.61 -7.65
C LYS A 117 7.16 -11.05 -7.65
#